data_AF-A0AAE2SVF0-F1
#
_entry.id   AF-A0AAE2SVF0-F1
#
_cell.length_a   1.000
_cell.length_b   1.000
_cell.length_c   1.000
_cell.angle_alpha   90.00
_cell.angle_beta   90.00
_cell.angle_gamma   90.00
#
_symmetry.space_group_name_H-M   'P 1'
#
loop_
_entity.id
_entity.type
_entity.pdbx_description
1 polymer ?
#
loop_
_entity_poly.entity_id
_entity_poly.type
_entity_poly.pdbx_seq_one_letter_code
_entity_poly.pdbx_strand_id
1 'polypeptide(L)'
;MRRIFTLLIAFLLPVSVFATVCRLPNLHGFEDARARAEAILPPKTNDISKLAIYVERDPSLGLYFQSNFVSEGAENVTKIGGEASLTDLEWAAQNLVWTEQPDFIQRQEVQDAIRQLNRVYIDKSVFDEDGLSSLNLEGISDFTIIDREARVSTAGITINRDRPPPLLAERIAGCCLNGRPIGKGIMLAQALTELKSSPKDTRIISLVSDSATIATAKEVGLEGKALMNMADRSAADLQKVFEGQSGKQVVVLGHVESGNFVVRDAGGSEKSRVAISHLRKLASDNNVLLIEVGCNTASVGDTVAGLQVGVTTRFNTVEATRKLSKAIDATNMSEFLQRLADQDLKVVVESEAIENIIRYRANYFISGEFGSPDISVAEVSITPRSSGILGSWTPNWMRRMFN
;
A
#
# COMPACT_ATOMS: atom_id res chain seq x y z
N MET A 1 -29.29 58.47 33.18
CA MET A 1 -28.02 58.35 32.41
C MET A 1 -27.79 56.88 32.06
N ARG A 2 -28.11 56.46 30.84
CA ARG A 2 -27.88 55.08 30.36
C ARG A 2 -26.45 54.98 29.83
N ARG A 3 -25.61 54.15 30.47
CA ARG A 3 -24.25 53.85 30.01
C ARG A 3 -24.34 52.81 28.88
N ILE A 4 -23.98 53.21 27.67
CA ILE A 4 -23.83 52.33 26.51
C ILE A 4 -22.48 51.63 26.68
N PHE A 5 -22.50 50.32 26.92
CA PHE A 5 -21.32 49.46 26.88
C PHE A 5 -21.05 49.10 25.41
N THR A 6 -20.08 49.75 24.79
CA THR A 6 -19.59 49.38 23.46
C THR A 6 -18.74 48.12 23.61
N LEU A 7 -19.34 46.96 23.33
CA LEU A 7 -18.65 45.68 23.27
C LEU A 7 -17.76 45.67 22.01
N LEU A 8 -16.46 45.88 22.18
CA LEU A 8 -15.48 45.80 21.10
C LEU A 8 -15.25 44.31 20.77
N ILE A 9 -16.07 43.75 19.88
CA ILE A 9 -15.82 42.42 19.32
C ILE A 9 -14.62 42.55 18.38
N ALA A 10 -13.44 42.20 18.88
CA ALA A 10 -12.27 42.01 18.05
C ALA A 10 -12.55 40.83 17.11
N PHE A 11 -12.89 41.12 15.86
CA PHE A 11 -12.92 40.15 14.79
C PHE A 11 -11.48 39.64 14.61
N LEU A 12 -11.17 38.50 15.21
CA LEU A 12 -10.03 37.67 14.83
C LEU A 12 -10.32 37.17 13.41
N LEU A 13 -9.95 37.98 12.42
CA LEU A 13 -9.94 37.52 11.04
C LEU A 13 -8.95 36.35 10.96
N PRO A 14 -9.36 35.19 10.41
CA PRO A 14 -8.44 34.09 10.21
C PRO A 14 -7.30 34.58 9.31
N VAL A 15 -6.09 34.60 9.86
CA VAL A 15 -4.89 34.87 9.07
C VAL A 15 -4.71 33.68 8.15
N SER A 16 -5.04 33.85 6.87
CA SER A 16 -4.78 32.83 5.84
C SER A 16 -3.27 32.58 5.82
N VAL A 17 -2.86 31.37 6.24
CA VAL A 17 -1.45 30.98 6.29
C VAL A 17 -1.04 30.57 4.89
N PHE A 18 -0.55 31.54 4.11
CA PHE A 18 0.05 31.28 2.81
C PHE A 18 1.30 30.39 2.97
N ALA A 19 1.61 29.63 1.92
CA ALA A 19 2.86 28.91 1.81
C ALA A 19 4.05 29.83 2.12
N THR A 20 4.87 29.43 3.10
CA THR A 20 6.02 30.20 3.56
C THR A 20 7.31 29.50 3.15
N VAL A 21 8.11 30.15 2.30
CA VAL A 21 9.47 29.72 1.97
C VAL A 21 10.42 30.26 3.04
N CYS A 22 11.13 29.39 3.74
CA CYS A 22 12.01 29.73 4.85
C CYS A 22 13.44 29.24 4.62
N ARG A 23 14.40 30.16 4.77
CA ARG A 23 15.85 29.92 4.71
C ARG A 23 16.55 30.18 6.05
N LEU A 24 15.77 30.37 7.11
CA LEU A 24 16.25 30.43 8.49
C LEU A 24 16.50 29.00 9.01
N PRO A 25 17.19 28.85 10.16
CA PRO A 25 17.39 27.53 10.76
C PRO A 25 16.09 26.75 10.98
N ASN A 26 15.03 27.44 11.42
CA ASN A 26 13.73 26.84 11.73
C ASN A 26 12.59 27.52 10.95
N LEU A 27 11.56 26.75 10.62
CA LEU A 27 10.25 27.24 10.19
C LEU A 27 9.27 27.00 11.34
N HIS A 28 8.64 28.07 11.83
CA HIS A 28 7.81 28.02 13.02
C HIS A 28 6.66 27.01 12.88
N GLY A 29 6.49 26.13 13.86
CA GLY A 29 5.48 25.07 13.89
C GLY A 29 5.92 23.77 13.19
N PHE A 30 7.01 23.79 12.43
CA PHE A 30 7.54 22.64 11.70
C PHE A 30 8.89 22.16 12.25
N GLU A 31 9.21 22.45 13.51
CA GLU A 31 10.48 22.09 14.12
C GLU A 31 10.72 20.56 14.14
N ASP A 32 9.69 19.79 14.47
CA ASP A 32 9.76 18.32 14.47
C ASP A 32 9.89 17.75 13.06
N ALA A 33 9.20 18.37 12.09
CA ALA A 33 9.27 17.98 10.69
C ALA A 33 10.68 18.21 10.11
N ARG A 34 11.29 19.36 10.44
CA ARG A 34 12.68 19.67 10.12
C ARG A 34 13.65 18.62 10.67
N ALA A 35 13.50 18.27 11.95
CA ALA A 35 14.39 17.30 12.60
C ALA A 35 14.33 15.92 11.92
N ARG A 36 13.13 15.48 11.50
CA ARG A 36 12.94 14.24 10.72
C ARG A 36 13.58 14.35 9.34
N ALA A 37 13.32 15.43 8.62
CA ALA A 37 13.90 15.66 7.30
C ALA A 37 15.43 15.63 7.34
N GLU A 38 16.07 16.24 8.35
CA GLU A 38 17.53 16.22 8.52
C GLU A 38 18.11 14.83 8.81
N ALA A 39 17.33 13.94 9.42
CA ALA A 39 17.76 12.57 9.67
C ALA A 39 17.70 11.68 8.40
N ILE A 40 16.90 12.07 7.41
CA ILE A 40 16.63 11.29 6.19
C ILE A 40 17.43 11.84 5.01
N LEU A 41 17.47 13.16 4.87
CA LEU A 41 18.07 13.82 3.71
C LEU A 41 19.60 13.65 3.72
N PRO A 42 20.22 13.50 2.53
CA PRO A 42 21.67 13.54 2.40
C PRO A 42 22.28 14.86 2.92
N PRO A 43 23.62 14.92 3.07
CA PRO A 43 24.31 16.16 3.41
C PRO A 43 23.94 17.33 2.50
N LYS A 44 24.07 18.55 3.05
CA LYS A 44 23.78 19.80 2.35
C LYS A 44 24.55 19.91 1.03
N THR A 45 23.92 20.47 0.00
CA THR A 45 24.49 20.65 -1.33
C THR A 45 24.04 21.98 -1.95
N ASN A 46 24.80 22.48 -2.91
CA ASN A 46 24.40 23.56 -3.84
C ASN A 46 24.41 23.07 -5.30
N ASP A 47 24.54 21.76 -5.51
CA ASP A 47 24.54 21.08 -6.80
C ASP A 47 23.16 20.45 -7.04
N ILE A 48 22.45 20.94 -8.06
CA ILE A 48 21.08 20.53 -8.40
C ILE A 48 21.01 19.03 -8.76
N SER A 49 22.07 18.47 -9.35
CA SER A 49 22.14 17.03 -9.65
C SER A 49 22.14 16.15 -8.40
N LYS A 50 22.36 16.75 -7.22
CA LYS A 50 22.33 16.07 -5.92
C LYS A 50 21.12 16.43 -5.08
N LEU A 51 20.16 17.17 -5.65
CA LEU A 51 18.93 17.57 -4.99
C LEU A 51 18.19 16.35 -4.44
N ALA A 52 17.81 16.45 -3.18
CA ALA A 52 16.93 15.53 -2.49
C ALA A 52 15.83 16.34 -1.80
N ILE A 53 14.60 15.84 -1.83
CA ILE A 53 13.42 16.51 -1.27
C ILE A 53 12.74 15.55 -0.33
N TYR A 54 12.40 16.04 0.86
CA TYR A 54 11.55 15.37 1.83
C TYR A 54 10.21 16.10 1.92
N VAL A 55 9.11 15.34 1.94
CA VAL A 55 7.75 15.85 2.03
C VAL A 55 6.99 15.13 3.14
N GLU A 56 6.31 15.88 4.02
CA GLU A 56 5.35 15.31 4.97
C GLU A 56 4.11 16.18 5.13
N ARG A 57 3.03 15.61 5.68
CA ARG A 57 1.80 16.33 6.03
C ARG A 57 1.65 16.43 7.54
N ASP A 58 1.58 17.66 8.03
CA ASP A 58 1.11 17.96 9.37
C ASP A 58 -0.43 18.10 9.37
N PRO A 59 -1.17 17.45 10.29
CA PRO A 59 -2.62 17.54 10.35
C PRO A 59 -3.16 18.96 10.58
N SER A 60 -2.38 19.82 11.24
CA SER A 60 -2.79 21.16 11.65
C SER A 60 -2.19 22.27 10.79
N LEU A 61 -0.99 22.06 10.25
CA LEU A 61 -0.23 23.09 9.53
C LEU A 61 -0.16 22.87 8.02
N GLY A 62 -0.57 21.71 7.51
CA GLY A 62 -0.58 21.41 6.08
C GLY A 62 0.68 20.68 5.62
N LEU A 63 1.16 20.98 4.42
CA LEU A 63 2.31 20.28 3.84
C LEU A 63 3.63 20.96 4.23
N TYR A 64 4.64 20.13 4.47
CA TYR A 64 6.00 20.52 4.75
C TYR A 64 6.94 19.93 3.70
N PHE A 65 7.80 20.78 3.15
CA PHE A 65 8.86 20.41 2.22
C PHE A 65 10.20 20.87 2.77
N GLN A 66 11.22 20.01 2.68
CA GLN A 66 12.60 20.39 2.93
C GLN A 66 13.49 19.75 1.87
N SER A 67 14.49 20.50 1.40
CA SER A 67 15.55 19.93 0.58
C SER A 67 16.88 19.84 1.34
N ASN A 68 17.84 19.08 0.80
CA ASN A 68 19.24 19.22 1.18
C ASN A 68 19.93 20.40 0.46
N PHE A 69 19.22 21.18 -0.36
CA PHE A 69 19.79 22.24 -1.17
C PHE A 69 19.89 23.55 -0.39
N VAL A 70 21.02 24.24 -0.54
CA VAL A 70 21.28 25.57 0.02
C VAL A 70 21.26 26.58 -1.13
N SER A 71 20.20 27.40 -1.19
CA SER A 71 20.07 28.47 -2.19
C SER A 71 21.25 29.46 -2.13
N GLU A 72 21.53 30.11 -3.25
CA GLU A 72 22.53 31.17 -3.30
C GLU A 72 22.25 32.27 -2.26
N GLY A 73 23.28 32.68 -1.54
CA GLY A 73 23.20 33.68 -0.47
C GLY A 73 22.58 33.19 0.85
N ALA A 74 22.14 31.93 0.95
CA ALA A 74 21.59 31.35 2.17
C ALA A 74 22.63 30.55 2.96
N GLU A 75 22.49 30.53 4.29
CA GLU A 75 23.32 29.70 5.18
C GLU A 75 22.67 28.34 5.52
N ASN A 76 21.34 28.27 5.39
CA ASN A 76 20.55 27.09 5.74
C ASN A 76 19.81 26.56 4.51
N VAL A 77 19.44 25.27 4.58
CA VAL A 77 18.61 24.66 3.56
C VAL A 77 17.24 25.33 3.49
N THR A 78 16.70 25.41 2.28
CA THR A 78 15.37 25.98 2.05
C THR A 78 14.29 24.99 2.47
N LYS A 79 13.25 25.52 3.10
CA LYS A 79 12.08 24.80 3.62
C LYS A 79 10.83 25.51 3.11
N ILE A 80 9.75 24.77 2.90
CA ILE A 80 8.44 25.33 2.57
C ILE A 80 7.43 24.70 3.53
N GLY A 81 6.58 25.50 4.15
CA GLY A 81 5.45 24.99 4.92
C GLY A 81 4.24 25.90 4.79
N GLY A 82 3.05 25.30 4.80
CA GLY A 82 1.80 26.05 4.76
C GLY A 82 0.65 25.23 4.20
N GLU A 83 -0.43 25.94 3.83
CA GLU A 83 -1.73 25.34 3.51
C GLU A 83 -1.71 24.16 2.53
N ALA A 84 -2.76 23.34 2.64
CA ALA A 84 -2.98 22.12 1.87
C ALA A 84 -2.99 22.30 0.33
N SER A 85 -3.01 23.54 -0.16
CA SER A 85 -2.95 23.89 -1.59
C SER A 85 -1.56 23.72 -2.21
N LEU A 86 -0.51 23.48 -1.41
CA LEU A 86 0.82 23.10 -1.86
C LEU A 86 0.87 21.67 -2.42
N THR A 87 0.13 21.40 -3.48
CA THR A 87 0.06 20.06 -4.07
C THR A 87 1.08 19.84 -5.19
N ASP A 88 1.68 20.90 -5.75
CA ASP A 88 2.61 20.78 -6.86
C ASP A 88 4.07 20.61 -6.38
N LEU A 89 4.60 19.39 -6.51
CA LEU A 89 5.97 19.08 -6.11
C LEU A 89 7.01 19.73 -7.03
N GLU A 90 6.72 19.93 -8.33
CA GLU A 90 7.65 20.62 -9.24
C GLU A 90 7.75 22.10 -8.84
N TRP A 91 6.63 22.74 -8.53
CA TRP A 91 6.59 24.11 -8.01
C TRP A 91 7.36 24.22 -6.68
N ALA A 92 7.14 23.28 -5.76
CA ALA A 92 7.85 23.26 -4.49
C ALA A 92 9.37 23.11 -4.70
N ALA A 93 9.79 22.19 -5.57
CA ALA A 93 11.20 21.98 -5.91
C ALA A 93 11.86 23.26 -6.45
N GLN A 94 11.19 24.00 -7.34
CA GLN A 94 11.71 25.26 -7.87
C GLN A 94 11.92 26.30 -6.77
N ASN A 95 10.96 26.44 -5.84
CA ASN A 95 11.06 27.41 -4.73
C ASN A 95 12.04 26.97 -3.63
N LEU A 96 12.39 25.69 -3.56
CA LEU A 96 13.45 25.19 -2.69
C LEU A 96 14.84 25.57 -3.20
N VAL A 97 15.02 25.58 -4.53
CA VAL A 97 16.32 25.88 -5.17
C VAL A 97 16.50 27.39 -5.35
N TRP A 98 15.52 28.07 -5.96
CA TRP A 98 15.65 29.44 -6.43
C TRP A 98 14.99 30.46 -5.49
N THR A 99 15.66 31.60 -5.29
CA THR A 99 15.15 32.76 -4.54
C THR A 99 14.33 33.70 -5.42
N GLU A 100 14.66 33.77 -6.70
CA GLU A 100 14.01 34.57 -7.72
C GLU A 100 13.24 33.66 -8.68
N GLN A 101 12.42 34.25 -9.55
CA GLN A 101 11.67 33.48 -10.55
C GLN A 101 12.64 32.87 -11.58
N PRO A 102 12.78 31.53 -11.63
CA PRO A 102 13.72 30.89 -12.55
C PRO A 102 13.26 31.05 -14.01
N ASP A 103 14.22 31.15 -14.92
CA ASP A 103 13.97 31.09 -16.35
C ASP A 103 13.56 29.68 -16.82
N PHE A 104 13.28 29.53 -18.11
CA PHE A 104 12.85 28.25 -18.66
C PHE A 104 13.91 27.13 -18.48
N ILE A 105 15.19 27.45 -18.67
CA ILE A 105 16.28 26.47 -18.60
C ILE A 105 16.47 26.02 -17.15
N GLN A 106 16.47 26.96 -16.20
CA GLN A 106 16.58 26.69 -14.78
C GLN A 106 15.39 25.86 -14.25
N ARG A 107 14.17 26.10 -14.75
CA ARG A 107 13.01 25.26 -14.42
C ARG A 107 13.18 23.84 -14.94
N GLN A 108 13.65 23.69 -16.18
CA GLN A 108 13.87 22.36 -16.77
C GLN A 108 14.94 21.58 -16.01
N GLU A 109 16.01 22.23 -15.58
CA GLU A 109 17.09 21.58 -14.82
C GLU A 109 16.59 20.98 -13.49
N VAL A 110 15.77 21.74 -12.74
CA VAL A 110 15.16 21.24 -11.50
C VAL A 110 14.18 20.12 -11.78
N GLN A 111 13.36 20.26 -12.83
CA GLN A 111 12.39 19.25 -13.24
C GLN A 111 13.07 17.93 -13.63
N ASP A 112 14.14 18.00 -14.42
CA ASP A 112 14.91 16.82 -14.83
C ASP A 112 15.58 16.18 -13.61
N ALA A 113 16.12 16.98 -12.69
CA ALA A 113 16.69 16.48 -11.44
C ALA A 113 15.64 15.71 -10.60
N ILE A 114 14.46 16.26 -10.34
CA ILE A 114 13.45 15.55 -9.52
C ILE A 114 12.85 14.32 -10.22
N ARG A 115 12.80 14.30 -11.57
CA ARG A 115 12.25 13.16 -12.33
C ARG A 115 13.22 12.01 -12.50
N GLN A 116 14.52 12.32 -12.60
CA GLN A 116 15.58 11.34 -12.83
C GLN A 116 16.22 10.83 -11.52
N LEU A 117 16.04 11.53 -10.41
CA LEU A 117 16.64 11.17 -9.14
C LEU A 117 15.65 10.42 -8.23
N ASN A 118 16.06 9.25 -7.75
CA ASN A 118 15.36 8.46 -6.72
C ASN A 118 15.50 9.09 -5.32
N ARG A 119 15.44 10.42 -5.22
CA ARG A 119 15.76 11.22 -4.03
C ARG A 119 14.61 12.09 -3.57
N VAL A 120 13.39 11.70 -3.93
CA VAL A 120 12.17 12.24 -3.35
C VAL A 120 11.74 11.29 -2.23
N TYR A 121 11.71 11.78 -1.01
CA TYR A 121 11.29 11.06 0.19
C TYR A 121 9.93 11.60 0.61
N ILE A 122 8.91 10.76 0.67
CA ILE A 122 7.53 11.15 0.99
C ILE A 122 7.10 10.39 2.22
N ASP A 123 6.80 11.10 3.30
CA ASP A 123 6.22 10.50 4.49
C ASP A 123 4.80 9.99 4.21
N LYS A 124 4.45 8.84 4.81
CA LYS A 124 3.11 8.22 4.74
C LYS A 124 1.98 9.21 4.97
N SER A 125 2.17 10.19 5.85
CA SER A 125 1.15 11.20 6.17
C SER A 125 0.64 11.98 4.94
N VAL A 126 1.40 12.00 3.84
CA VAL A 126 1.03 12.67 2.59
C VAL A 126 -0.06 11.90 1.81
N PHE A 127 -0.35 10.67 2.22
CA PHE A 127 -1.34 9.79 1.63
C PHE A 127 -2.52 9.58 2.60
N ASP A 128 -3.72 9.42 2.06
CA ASP A 128 -4.90 9.05 2.83
C ASP A 128 -4.97 7.53 3.07
N GLU A 129 -6.04 7.09 3.73
CA GLU A 129 -6.29 5.67 4.05
C GLU A 129 -6.37 4.78 2.80
N ASP A 130 -6.66 5.36 1.64
CA ASP A 130 -6.75 4.69 0.35
C ASP A 130 -5.42 4.71 -0.43
N GLY A 131 -4.37 5.31 0.14
CA GLY A 131 -3.09 5.49 -0.53
C GLY A 131 -3.11 6.57 -1.61
N LEU A 132 -4.14 7.44 -1.64
CA LEU A 132 -4.18 8.57 -2.53
C LEU A 132 -3.47 9.76 -1.88
N SER A 133 -2.57 10.39 -2.63
CA SER A 133 -1.94 11.62 -2.18
C SER A 133 -2.60 12.85 -2.78
N SER A 134 -2.72 13.92 -2.00
CA SER A 134 -3.02 15.24 -2.56
C SER A 134 -1.89 15.80 -3.41
N LEU A 135 -0.65 15.32 -3.22
CA LEU A 135 0.52 15.79 -3.93
C LEU A 135 0.45 15.32 -5.39
N ASN A 136 0.67 16.24 -6.33
CA ASN A 136 0.90 15.94 -7.72
C ASN A 136 2.29 15.32 -7.87
N LEU A 137 2.32 14.05 -8.24
CA LEU A 137 3.52 13.26 -8.47
C LEU A 137 3.70 12.92 -9.96
N GLU A 138 2.95 13.58 -10.84
CA GLU A 138 3.06 13.38 -12.29
C GLU A 138 4.51 13.61 -12.75
N GLY A 139 5.00 12.69 -13.59
CA GLY A 139 6.37 12.73 -14.11
C GLY A 139 7.45 12.20 -13.14
N ILE A 140 7.14 11.99 -11.87
CA ILE A 140 8.10 11.45 -10.89
C ILE A 140 8.04 9.94 -10.92
N SER A 141 9.08 9.34 -11.49
CA SER A 141 9.15 7.90 -11.74
C SER A 141 9.70 7.10 -10.56
N ASP A 142 10.32 7.72 -9.56
CA ASP A 142 10.86 7.00 -8.41
C ASP A 142 10.85 7.91 -7.16
N PHE A 143 10.23 7.43 -6.09
CA PHE A 143 10.26 8.08 -4.79
C PHE A 143 10.25 7.03 -3.68
N THR A 144 10.79 7.41 -2.53
CA THR A 144 10.85 6.57 -1.33
C THR A 144 9.75 6.96 -0.37
N ILE A 145 8.91 6.02 0.03
CA ILE A 145 7.91 6.25 1.09
C ILE A 145 8.53 5.95 2.44
N ILE A 146 8.39 6.88 3.38
CA ILE A 146 8.85 6.78 4.76
C ILE A 146 7.65 6.56 5.68
N ASP A 147 7.67 5.51 6.50
CA ASP A 147 6.74 5.36 7.62
C ASP A 147 7.48 5.71 8.91
N ARG A 148 7.26 6.94 9.41
CA ARG A 148 7.88 7.43 10.65
C ARG A 148 7.47 6.65 11.90
N GLU A 149 6.31 6.02 11.91
CA GLU A 149 5.82 5.23 13.04
C GLU A 149 6.50 3.86 13.07
N ALA A 150 6.64 3.24 11.89
CA ALA A 150 7.28 1.94 11.74
C ALA A 150 8.82 2.02 11.72
N ARG A 151 9.40 3.21 11.49
CA ARG A 151 10.84 3.42 11.20
C ARG A 151 11.34 2.59 10.02
N VAL A 152 10.45 2.29 9.07
CA VAL A 152 10.77 1.53 7.85
C VAL A 152 10.68 2.48 6.66
N SER A 153 11.68 2.42 5.78
CA SER A 153 11.65 3.05 4.47
C SER A 153 11.45 2.00 3.40
N THR A 154 10.61 2.28 2.44
CA THR A 154 10.51 1.45 1.23
C THR A 154 11.64 1.79 0.26
N ALA A 155 12.23 0.80 -0.40
CA ALA A 155 13.14 1.10 -1.50
C ALA A 155 12.31 1.55 -2.71
N GLY A 156 12.55 2.77 -3.20
CA GLY A 156 12.09 3.35 -4.47
C GLY A 156 10.85 2.69 -5.09
N ILE A 157 9.67 3.19 -4.77
CA ILE A 157 8.41 2.68 -5.29
C ILE A 157 7.85 3.65 -6.31
N THR A 158 7.62 3.19 -7.53
CA THR A 158 6.80 3.91 -8.50
C THR A 158 5.34 3.47 -8.42
N ILE A 159 4.43 4.36 -7.99
CA ILE A 159 2.98 4.07 -7.94
C ILE A 159 2.31 4.57 -9.24
N ASN A 160 1.61 3.70 -9.96
CA ASN A 160 0.77 4.11 -11.09
C ASN A 160 -0.58 4.67 -10.59
N ARG A 161 -0.84 5.96 -10.83
CA ARG A 161 -2.01 6.70 -10.32
C ARG A 161 -3.07 7.01 -11.38
N ASP A 162 -2.82 6.76 -12.66
CA ASP A 162 -3.66 7.22 -13.78
C ASP A 162 -4.97 6.42 -13.96
N ARG A 163 -5.32 5.60 -12.96
CA ARG A 163 -6.58 4.87 -12.93
C ARG A 163 -7.15 4.99 -11.52
N PRO A 164 -8.48 5.15 -11.36
CA PRO A 164 -9.11 5.01 -10.05
C PRO A 164 -8.53 3.77 -9.38
N PRO A 165 -8.30 3.76 -8.04
CA PRO A 165 -7.66 2.66 -7.36
C PRO A 165 -8.34 1.40 -7.90
N PRO A 166 -7.59 0.54 -8.58
CA PRO A 166 -8.20 -0.61 -9.19
C PRO A 166 -8.93 -1.34 -8.08
N LEU A 167 -10.06 -1.97 -8.43
CA LEU A 167 -10.83 -2.82 -7.51
C LEU A 167 -9.93 -3.82 -6.73
N LEU A 168 -8.71 -4.07 -7.26
CA LEU A 168 -7.59 -4.73 -6.60
C LEU A 168 -6.42 -3.75 -6.42
N ALA A 169 -6.24 -3.23 -5.21
CA ALA A 169 -5.02 -2.53 -4.82
C ALA A 169 -3.97 -3.52 -4.31
N GLU A 170 -2.68 -3.20 -4.45
CA GLU A 170 -1.58 -4.02 -3.97
C GLU A 170 -0.99 -3.36 -2.72
N ARG A 171 -0.83 -4.11 -1.62
CA ARG A 171 -0.07 -3.60 -0.48
C ARG A 171 1.39 -3.62 -0.86
N ILE A 172 2.02 -2.46 -0.92
CA ILE A 172 3.42 -2.41 -1.34
C ILE A 172 4.28 -3.01 -0.21
N ALA A 173 5.10 -4.01 -0.55
CA ALA A 173 5.94 -4.71 0.43
C ALA A 173 6.80 -3.74 1.26
N GLY A 174 6.80 -3.91 2.58
CA GLY A 174 7.49 -3.01 3.52
C GLY A 174 6.84 -1.62 3.65
N CYS A 175 5.70 -1.38 3.01
CA CYS A 175 4.95 -0.14 3.05
C CYS A 175 3.61 -0.30 3.75
N CYS A 176 3.15 0.81 4.30
CA CYS A 176 1.82 1.00 4.87
C CYS A 176 0.78 1.53 3.86
N LEU A 177 1.13 1.64 2.58
CA LEU A 177 0.24 2.16 1.54
C LEU A 177 -0.24 1.05 0.62
N ASN A 178 -1.46 1.23 0.12
CA ASN A 178 -2.05 0.40 -0.90
C ASN A 178 -1.95 1.15 -2.24
N GLY A 179 -1.41 0.51 -3.28
CA GLY A 179 -1.19 1.12 -4.58
C GLY A 179 -0.89 0.08 -5.64
N ARG A 180 -0.45 0.46 -6.85
CA ARG A 180 0.09 -0.49 -7.83
C ARG A 180 1.49 -0.06 -8.24
N PRO A 181 2.54 -0.83 -7.88
CA PRO A 181 3.86 -0.64 -8.46
C PRO A 181 3.82 -0.73 -9.99
N ILE A 182 4.57 0.11 -10.70
CA ILE A 182 4.68 0.01 -12.16
C ILE A 182 5.22 -1.38 -12.55
N GLY A 183 4.61 -2.00 -13.57
CA GLY A 183 5.03 -3.30 -14.13
C GLY A 183 4.51 -4.54 -13.38
N LYS A 184 4.34 -4.48 -12.05
CA LYS A 184 3.83 -5.64 -11.27
C LYS A 184 2.34 -5.91 -11.50
N GLY A 185 1.55 -4.87 -11.78
CA GLY A 185 0.10 -5.01 -11.97
C GLY A 185 -0.30 -5.94 -13.12
N ILE A 186 0.51 -6.03 -14.20
CA ILE A 186 0.26 -6.95 -15.32
C ILE A 186 0.53 -8.39 -14.87
N MET A 187 1.65 -8.64 -14.18
CA MET A 187 1.99 -9.97 -13.66
C MET A 187 0.96 -10.45 -12.63
N LEU A 188 0.51 -9.58 -11.72
CA LEU A 188 -0.55 -9.90 -10.76
C LEU A 188 -1.87 -10.23 -11.48
N ALA A 189 -2.30 -9.39 -12.42
CA ALA A 189 -3.53 -9.62 -13.17
C ALA A 189 -3.48 -10.95 -13.94
N GLN A 190 -2.33 -11.27 -14.55
CA GLN A 190 -2.11 -12.55 -15.20
C GLN A 190 -2.17 -13.71 -14.20
N ALA A 191 -1.43 -13.64 -13.09
CA ALA A 191 -1.40 -14.68 -12.06
C ALA A 191 -2.80 -14.95 -11.47
N LEU A 192 -3.60 -13.90 -11.23
CA LEU A 192 -4.97 -14.02 -10.74
C LEU A 192 -5.94 -14.59 -11.80
N THR A 193 -5.76 -14.25 -13.07
CA THR A 193 -6.56 -14.81 -14.18
C THR A 193 -6.26 -16.30 -14.38
N GLU A 194 -5.01 -16.68 -14.15
CA GLU A 194 -4.51 -18.04 -14.27
C GLU A 194 -4.87 -18.95 -13.08
N LEU A 195 -5.24 -18.37 -11.93
CA LEU A 195 -5.71 -19.09 -10.77
C LEU A 195 -7.20 -19.43 -10.91
N LYS A 196 -7.51 -20.69 -11.22
CA LYS A 196 -8.89 -21.16 -11.37
C LYS A 196 -9.68 -20.94 -10.10
N SER A 197 -10.92 -20.49 -10.27
CA SER A 197 -11.92 -20.37 -9.21
C SER A 197 -13.12 -21.21 -9.58
N SER A 198 -13.71 -21.88 -8.60
CA SER A 198 -14.95 -22.62 -8.79
C SER A 198 -15.70 -22.72 -7.47
N PRO A 199 -17.05 -22.81 -7.48
CA PRO A 199 -17.82 -23.02 -6.26
C PRO A 199 -17.44 -24.28 -5.48
N LYS A 200 -16.86 -25.29 -6.14
CA LYS A 200 -16.44 -26.54 -5.49
C LYS A 200 -15.14 -26.39 -4.72
N ASP A 201 -14.29 -25.47 -5.16
CA ASP A 201 -12.96 -25.18 -4.62
C ASP A 201 -12.95 -23.95 -3.71
N THR A 202 -14.10 -23.31 -3.52
CA THR A 202 -14.28 -22.21 -2.58
C THR A 202 -15.09 -22.66 -1.37
N ARG A 203 -14.63 -22.32 -0.18
CA ARG A 203 -15.37 -22.42 1.07
C ARG A 203 -15.47 -21.06 1.71
N ILE A 204 -16.62 -20.75 2.29
CA ILE A 204 -16.85 -19.49 2.99
C ILE A 204 -17.12 -19.81 4.44
N ILE A 205 -16.28 -19.34 5.34
CA ILE A 205 -16.44 -19.45 6.78
C ILE A 205 -17.07 -18.14 7.26
N SER A 206 -18.31 -18.21 7.75
CA SER A 206 -18.95 -17.06 8.40
C SER A 206 -18.67 -17.09 9.89
N LEU A 207 -18.02 -16.04 10.39
CA LEU A 207 -17.87 -15.70 11.80
C LEU A 207 -18.86 -14.60 12.20
N VAL A 208 -20.02 -14.57 11.54
CA VAL A 208 -21.09 -13.62 11.79
C VAL A 208 -22.30 -14.36 12.35
N SER A 209 -22.81 -13.87 13.48
CA SER A 209 -23.95 -14.44 14.20
C SER A 209 -25.25 -13.66 13.99
N ASP A 210 -25.20 -12.50 13.34
CA ASP A 210 -26.38 -11.65 13.19
C ASP A 210 -27.41 -12.26 12.23
N SER A 211 -28.68 -12.08 12.57
CA SER A 211 -29.79 -12.69 11.86
C SER A 211 -29.97 -12.16 10.44
N ALA A 212 -29.58 -10.91 10.16
CA ALA A 212 -29.75 -10.31 8.84
C ALA A 212 -28.75 -10.89 7.83
N THR A 213 -27.51 -11.11 8.24
CA THR A 213 -26.47 -11.76 7.42
C THR A 213 -26.84 -13.21 7.15
N ILE A 214 -27.28 -13.96 8.17
CA ILE A 214 -27.72 -15.35 8.02
C ILE A 214 -28.93 -15.44 7.08
N ALA A 215 -29.95 -14.59 7.28
CA ALA A 215 -31.13 -14.55 6.41
C ALA A 215 -30.74 -14.24 4.95
N THR A 216 -29.82 -13.29 4.75
CA THR A 216 -29.30 -12.95 3.42
C THR A 216 -28.54 -14.11 2.79
N ALA A 217 -27.71 -14.83 3.54
CA ALA A 217 -26.98 -15.99 3.04
C ALA A 217 -27.92 -17.09 2.53
N LYS A 218 -29.01 -17.32 3.25
CA LYS A 218 -30.07 -18.24 2.84
C LYS A 218 -30.82 -17.73 1.60
N GLU A 219 -31.19 -16.45 1.59
CA GLU A 219 -31.87 -15.79 0.46
C GLU A 219 -31.09 -15.96 -0.85
N VAL A 220 -29.77 -15.75 -0.82
CA VAL A 220 -28.91 -15.85 -2.01
C VAL A 220 -28.35 -17.25 -2.26
N GLY A 221 -28.79 -18.26 -1.49
CA GLY A 221 -28.41 -19.65 -1.67
C GLY A 221 -26.96 -19.99 -1.34
N LEU A 222 -26.28 -19.19 -0.52
CA LEU A 222 -24.87 -19.40 -0.18
C LEU A 222 -24.66 -20.57 0.79
N GLU A 223 -25.61 -20.80 1.71
CA GLU A 223 -25.61 -21.90 2.69
C GLU A 223 -25.53 -23.28 2.03
N GLY A 224 -26.20 -23.48 0.90
CA GLY A 224 -26.17 -24.75 0.17
C GLY A 224 -24.95 -24.95 -0.72
N LYS A 225 -24.19 -23.88 -1.00
CA LYS A 225 -23.06 -23.91 -1.93
C LYS A 225 -21.71 -24.05 -1.22
N ALA A 226 -21.44 -23.16 -0.28
CA ALA A 226 -20.09 -23.00 0.27
C ALA A 226 -20.01 -22.41 1.68
N LEU A 227 -21.10 -21.85 2.21
CA LEU A 227 -21.08 -21.18 3.51
C LEU A 227 -21.15 -22.18 4.67
N MET A 228 -20.21 -22.06 5.59
CA MET A 228 -20.18 -22.75 6.88
C MET A 228 -20.27 -21.71 7.99
N ASN A 229 -21.34 -21.74 8.77
CA ASN A 229 -21.46 -20.89 9.95
C ASN A 229 -20.61 -21.46 11.09
N MET A 230 -19.60 -20.69 11.51
CA MET A 230 -18.62 -21.06 12.53
C MET A 230 -18.69 -20.13 13.76
N ALA A 231 -19.71 -19.27 13.86
CA ALA A 231 -19.84 -18.28 14.93
C ALA A 231 -19.77 -18.92 16.34
N ASP A 232 -20.39 -20.09 16.52
CA ASP A 232 -20.44 -20.82 17.80
C ASP A 232 -19.44 -21.99 17.88
N ARG A 233 -18.43 -22.02 17.01
CA ARG A 233 -17.48 -23.15 16.90
C ARG A 233 -16.16 -22.85 17.59
N SER A 234 -15.46 -23.92 17.98
CA SER A 234 -14.16 -23.80 18.65
C SER A 234 -13.03 -23.50 17.66
N ALA A 235 -11.89 -23.00 18.15
CA ALA A 235 -10.68 -22.84 17.34
C ALA A 235 -10.20 -24.18 16.72
N ALA A 236 -10.39 -25.29 17.43
CA ALA A 236 -10.07 -26.62 16.91
C ALA A 236 -10.95 -27.03 15.72
N ASP A 237 -12.20 -26.57 15.68
CA ASP A 237 -13.07 -26.81 14.54
C ASP A 237 -12.60 -26.02 13.31
N LEU A 238 -12.14 -24.77 13.51
CA LEU A 238 -11.54 -23.98 12.42
C LEU A 238 -10.31 -24.69 11.85
N GLN A 239 -9.40 -25.18 12.70
CA GLN A 239 -8.23 -25.92 12.25
C GLN A 239 -8.61 -27.11 11.34
N LYS A 240 -9.58 -27.93 11.75
CA LYS A 240 -10.06 -29.07 10.94
C LYS A 240 -10.62 -28.64 9.59
N VAL A 241 -11.28 -27.48 9.52
CA VAL A 241 -11.79 -26.95 8.25
C VAL A 241 -10.64 -26.63 7.30
N PHE A 242 -9.58 -25.96 7.78
CA PHE A 242 -8.40 -25.64 6.98
C PHE A 242 -7.64 -26.89 6.53
N GLU A 243 -7.47 -27.89 7.41
CA GLU A 243 -6.86 -29.19 7.07
C GLU A 243 -7.61 -29.88 5.92
N GLY A 244 -8.94 -29.81 5.90
CA GLY A 244 -9.77 -30.38 4.83
C GLY A 244 -9.85 -29.54 3.54
N GLN A 245 -9.24 -28.35 3.51
CA GLN A 245 -9.27 -27.42 2.37
C GLN A 245 -7.93 -27.26 1.66
N SER A 246 -6.97 -28.16 1.86
CA SER A 246 -5.69 -28.07 1.12
C SER A 246 -5.92 -28.01 -0.39
N GLY A 247 -5.21 -27.11 -1.08
CA GLY A 247 -5.40 -26.89 -2.51
C GLY A 247 -6.45 -25.83 -2.87
N LYS A 248 -7.30 -25.44 -1.90
CA LYS A 248 -8.55 -24.71 -2.13
C LYS A 248 -8.50 -23.27 -1.60
N GLN A 249 -9.60 -22.58 -1.79
CA GLN A 249 -9.80 -21.20 -1.38
C GLN A 249 -10.75 -21.16 -0.19
N VAL A 250 -10.37 -20.43 0.85
CA VAL A 250 -11.19 -20.18 2.03
C VAL A 250 -11.40 -18.68 2.17
N VAL A 251 -12.66 -18.26 2.14
CA VAL A 251 -13.07 -16.90 2.47
C VAL A 251 -13.50 -16.89 3.93
N VAL A 252 -12.93 -16.03 4.76
CA VAL A 252 -13.38 -15.81 6.14
C VAL A 252 -14.12 -14.48 6.21
N LEU A 253 -15.39 -14.53 6.56
CA LEU A 253 -16.30 -13.38 6.65
C LEU A 253 -16.58 -13.06 8.12
N GLY A 254 -16.30 -11.85 8.59
CA GLY A 254 -16.59 -11.49 9.98
C GLY A 254 -16.30 -10.05 10.39
N HIS A 255 -16.70 -9.70 11.61
CA HIS A 255 -16.34 -8.43 12.25
C HIS A 255 -14.90 -8.48 12.75
N VAL A 256 -14.17 -7.39 12.58
CA VAL A 256 -12.76 -7.30 12.97
C VAL A 256 -12.56 -6.22 14.02
N GLU A 257 -11.91 -6.59 15.12
CA GLU A 257 -11.52 -5.68 16.20
C GLU A 257 -10.07 -5.96 16.59
N SER A 258 -9.21 -4.94 16.51
CA SER A 258 -7.80 -5.01 16.94
C SER A 258 -7.06 -6.23 16.35
N GLY A 259 -7.19 -6.48 15.04
CA GLY A 259 -6.50 -7.58 14.35
C GLY A 259 -7.10 -8.97 14.59
N ASN A 260 -8.32 -9.06 15.13
CA ASN A 260 -9.00 -10.34 15.36
C ASN A 260 -10.38 -10.33 14.72
N PHE A 261 -10.81 -11.48 14.19
CA PHE A 261 -12.23 -11.72 13.97
C PHE A 261 -12.92 -11.95 15.32
N VAL A 262 -13.99 -11.20 15.59
CA VAL A 262 -14.73 -11.27 16.86
C VAL A 262 -16.17 -11.66 16.57
N VAL A 263 -16.63 -12.71 17.24
CA VAL A 263 -18.02 -13.13 17.24
C VAL A 263 -18.67 -12.64 18.52
N ARG A 264 -19.77 -11.90 18.39
CA ARG A 264 -20.59 -11.45 19.52
C ARG A 264 -21.96 -12.13 19.50
N ASP A 265 -22.60 -12.24 20.64
CA ASP A 265 -24.00 -12.66 20.72
C ASP A 265 -24.96 -11.49 20.45
N ALA A 266 -26.27 -11.75 20.49
CA ALA A 266 -27.29 -10.72 20.28
C ALA A 266 -27.29 -9.62 21.37
N GLY A 267 -26.71 -9.89 22.55
CA GLY A 267 -26.52 -8.92 23.62
C GLY A 267 -25.20 -8.13 23.51
N GLY A 268 -24.39 -8.40 22.48
CA GLY A 268 -23.08 -7.78 22.28
C GLY A 268 -21.92 -8.44 23.05
N SER A 269 -22.19 -9.52 23.79
CA SER A 269 -21.14 -10.23 24.54
C SER A 269 -20.26 -11.03 23.59
N GLU A 270 -18.94 -10.97 23.77
CA GLU A 270 -17.99 -11.74 22.97
C GLU A 270 -18.14 -13.24 23.24
N LYS A 271 -18.39 -14.02 22.18
CA LYS A 271 -18.49 -15.49 22.21
C LYS A 271 -17.17 -16.15 21.83
N SER A 272 -16.51 -15.61 20.81
CA SER A 272 -15.23 -16.14 20.33
C SER A 272 -14.41 -15.05 19.65
N ARG A 273 -13.10 -15.27 19.64
CA ARG A 273 -12.10 -14.39 19.05
C ARG A 273 -11.06 -15.22 18.34
N VAL A 274 -10.74 -14.86 17.11
CA VAL A 274 -9.73 -15.55 16.30
C VAL A 274 -8.78 -14.52 15.73
N ALA A 275 -7.50 -14.64 16.10
CA ALA A 275 -6.47 -13.76 15.55
C ALA A 275 -6.33 -13.98 14.04
N ILE A 276 -6.25 -12.88 13.28
CA ILE A 276 -6.04 -12.92 11.83
C ILE A 276 -4.72 -13.62 11.50
N SER A 277 -3.65 -13.35 12.25
CA SER A 277 -2.36 -14.03 12.10
C SER A 277 -2.44 -15.55 12.31
N HIS A 278 -3.31 -16.02 13.20
CA HIS A 278 -3.54 -17.45 13.38
C HIS A 278 -4.22 -18.08 12.14
N LEU A 279 -5.22 -17.40 11.55
CA LEU A 279 -5.87 -17.86 10.31
C LEU A 279 -4.88 -17.90 9.14
N ARG A 280 -4.04 -16.86 9.00
CA ARG A 280 -2.98 -16.80 7.98
C ARG A 280 -1.99 -17.95 8.14
N LYS A 281 -1.60 -18.26 9.38
CA LYS A 281 -0.76 -19.43 9.66
C LYS A 281 -1.45 -20.74 9.28
N LEU A 282 -2.72 -20.94 9.66
CA LEU A 282 -3.47 -22.14 9.26
C LEU A 282 -3.57 -22.27 7.74
N ALA A 283 -3.77 -21.16 7.03
CA ALA A 283 -3.84 -21.14 5.59
C ALA A 283 -2.50 -21.53 4.95
N SER A 284 -1.40 -20.94 5.42
CA SER A 284 -0.04 -21.28 4.99
C SER A 284 0.30 -22.75 5.26
N ASP A 285 0.07 -23.23 6.48
CA ASP A 285 0.41 -24.59 6.90
C ASP A 285 -0.36 -25.66 6.10
N ASN A 286 -1.57 -25.33 5.64
CA ASN A 286 -2.43 -26.26 4.90
C ASN A 286 -2.52 -25.97 3.40
N ASN A 287 -1.72 -25.03 2.88
CA ASN A 287 -1.70 -24.68 1.46
C ASN A 287 -3.08 -24.22 0.94
N VAL A 288 -3.70 -23.28 1.66
CA VAL A 288 -5.02 -22.70 1.38
C VAL A 288 -4.86 -21.25 0.96
N LEU A 289 -5.58 -20.84 -0.08
CA LEU A 289 -5.75 -19.43 -0.41
C LEU A 289 -6.76 -18.79 0.56
N LEU A 290 -6.28 -17.92 1.45
CA LEU A 290 -7.13 -17.19 2.39
C LEU A 290 -7.56 -15.82 1.83
N ILE A 291 -8.88 -15.56 1.88
CA ILE A 291 -9.50 -14.27 1.57
C ILE A 291 -10.22 -13.77 2.83
N GLU A 292 -9.72 -12.69 3.41
CA GLU A 292 -10.16 -12.14 4.70
C GLU A 292 -11.14 -11.00 4.47
N VAL A 293 -12.43 -11.29 4.58
CA VAL A 293 -13.52 -10.35 4.36
C VAL A 293 -14.01 -9.81 5.71
N GLY A 294 -13.39 -8.70 6.14
CA GLY A 294 -13.75 -7.97 7.35
C GLY A 294 -13.09 -6.59 7.36
N CYS A 295 -13.57 -5.66 8.20
CA CYS A 295 -13.02 -4.30 8.25
C CYS A 295 -11.49 -4.33 8.45
N ASN A 296 -10.75 -3.63 7.58
CA ASN A 296 -9.32 -3.37 7.74
C ASN A 296 -8.43 -4.64 7.89
N THR A 297 -8.86 -5.81 7.39
CA THR A 297 -8.04 -7.04 7.43
C THR A 297 -6.72 -6.87 6.68
N ALA A 298 -6.72 -6.09 5.58
CA ALA A 298 -5.51 -5.77 4.83
C ALA A 298 -4.46 -4.98 5.64
N SER A 299 -4.88 -4.24 6.66
CA SER A 299 -3.99 -3.40 7.47
C SER A 299 -3.30 -4.17 8.61
N VAL A 300 -3.70 -5.42 8.88
CA VAL A 300 -3.08 -6.25 9.92
C VAL A 300 -1.68 -6.66 9.48
N GLY A 301 -0.66 -6.16 10.16
CA GLY A 301 0.74 -6.13 9.71
C GLY A 301 1.54 -7.43 9.79
N ASP A 302 0.91 -8.58 10.00
CA ASP A 302 1.60 -9.86 10.08
C ASP A 302 1.73 -10.48 8.69
N THR A 303 2.89 -10.31 8.05
CA THR A 303 3.22 -10.97 6.78
C THR A 303 3.52 -12.44 7.06
N VAL A 304 2.58 -13.30 6.69
CA VAL A 304 2.79 -14.75 6.63
C VAL A 304 2.90 -15.13 5.17
N ALA A 305 3.85 -16.01 4.81
CA ALA A 305 3.99 -16.45 3.44
C ALA A 305 2.67 -17.04 2.90
N GLY A 306 2.21 -16.57 1.74
CA GLY A 306 0.97 -17.00 1.09
C GLY A 306 0.37 -15.91 0.20
N LEU A 307 -0.58 -16.27 -0.66
CA LEU A 307 -1.47 -15.27 -1.27
C LEU A 307 -2.52 -14.89 -0.23
N GLN A 308 -2.44 -13.63 0.21
CA GLN A 308 -3.38 -13.05 1.17
C GLN A 308 -4.17 -11.94 0.50
N VAL A 309 -5.47 -11.97 0.74
CA VAL A 309 -6.40 -10.96 0.25
C VAL A 309 -7.16 -10.41 1.44
N GLY A 310 -7.16 -9.10 1.61
CA GLY A 310 -7.86 -8.40 2.69
C GLY A 310 -8.75 -7.27 2.19
N VAL A 311 -9.44 -6.60 3.11
CA VAL A 311 -10.31 -5.44 2.86
C VAL A 311 -9.77 -4.23 3.63
N THR A 312 -9.79 -3.04 3.04
CA THR A 312 -9.34 -1.79 3.67
C THR A 312 -10.45 -0.86 4.14
N THR A 313 -11.70 -1.12 3.74
CA THR A 313 -12.83 -0.25 4.06
C THR A 313 -13.68 -0.79 5.20
N ARG A 314 -14.54 0.09 5.75
CA ARG A 314 -15.64 -0.33 6.60
C ARG A 314 -16.62 -1.19 5.82
N PHE A 315 -17.24 -2.11 6.53
CA PHE A 315 -17.81 -3.30 5.93
C PHE A 315 -19.22 -3.58 6.43
N ASN A 316 -20.14 -3.87 5.49
CA ASN A 316 -21.46 -4.40 5.78
C ASN A 316 -21.52 -5.89 5.42
N THR A 317 -21.70 -6.76 6.42
CA THR A 317 -21.73 -8.23 6.29
C THR A 317 -22.85 -8.73 5.38
N VAL A 318 -24.01 -8.07 5.42
CA VAL A 318 -25.20 -8.38 4.63
C VAL A 318 -24.92 -8.11 3.14
N GLU A 319 -24.32 -6.99 2.81
CA GLU A 319 -23.96 -6.64 1.43
C GLU A 319 -22.87 -7.58 0.88
N ALA A 320 -21.84 -7.83 1.67
CA ALA A 320 -20.76 -8.70 1.28
C ALA A 320 -21.20 -10.14 1.03
N THR A 321 -22.19 -10.63 1.78
CA THR A 321 -22.80 -11.93 1.53
C THR A 321 -23.43 -11.99 0.13
N ARG A 322 -24.07 -10.90 -0.33
CA ARG A 322 -24.60 -10.81 -1.71
C ARG A 322 -23.50 -10.70 -2.76
N LYS A 323 -22.38 -10.04 -2.45
CA LYS A 323 -21.22 -9.96 -3.36
C LYS A 323 -20.54 -11.33 -3.48
N LEU A 324 -20.34 -12.03 -2.36
CA LEU A 324 -19.77 -13.37 -2.32
C LEU A 324 -20.61 -14.39 -3.09
N SER A 325 -21.94 -14.30 -3.04
CA SER A 325 -22.81 -15.21 -3.80
C SER A 325 -22.71 -15.05 -5.31
N LYS A 326 -22.31 -13.86 -5.79
CA LYS A 326 -22.00 -13.61 -7.21
C LYS A 326 -20.55 -13.97 -7.54
N ALA A 327 -19.62 -13.66 -6.63
CA ALA A 327 -18.20 -13.91 -6.81
C ALA A 327 -17.87 -15.41 -6.88
N ILE A 328 -18.56 -16.25 -6.11
CA ILE A 328 -18.29 -17.69 -6.07
C ILE A 328 -18.48 -18.39 -7.43
N ASP A 329 -19.34 -17.85 -8.29
CA ASP A 329 -19.59 -18.39 -9.63
C ASP A 329 -18.56 -17.84 -10.67
N ALA A 330 -17.46 -17.21 -10.22
CA ALA A 330 -16.36 -16.77 -11.08
C ALA A 330 -15.48 -17.95 -11.55
N THR A 331 -14.89 -17.79 -12.72
CA THR A 331 -14.04 -18.83 -13.36
C THR A 331 -12.57 -18.76 -12.94
N ASN A 332 -12.14 -17.59 -12.46
CA ASN A 332 -10.77 -17.33 -12.01
C ASN A 332 -10.76 -16.30 -10.87
N MET A 333 -9.62 -16.18 -10.20
CA MET A 333 -9.48 -15.30 -9.03
C MET A 333 -9.59 -13.82 -9.40
N SER A 334 -9.12 -13.41 -10.58
CA SER A 334 -9.29 -12.01 -11.03
C SER A 334 -10.78 -11.64 -11.11
N GLU A 335 -11.59 -12.50 -11.73
CA GLU A 335 -13.03 -12.31 -11.83
C GLU A 335 -13.72 -12.41 -10.44
N PHE A 336 -13.30 -13.36 -9.59
CA PHE A 336 -13.81 -13.51 -8.23
C PHE A 336 -13.63 -12.21 -7.44
N LEU A 337 -12.41 -11.69 -7.41
CA LEU A 337 -12.09 -10.49 -6.64
C LEU A 337 -12.72 -9.23 -7.25
N GLN A 338 -12.83 -9.13 -8.57
CA GLN A 338 -13.55 -8.02 -9.24
C GLN A 338 -15.05 -8.02 -8.94
N ARG A 339 -15.69 -9.20 -8.85
CA ARG A 339 -17.11 -9.31 -8.46
C ARG A 339 -17.34 -9.04 -6.98
N LEU A 340 -16.31 -9.28 -6.16
CA LEU A 340 -16.33 -9.00 -4.73
C LEU A 340 -16.12 -7.51 -4.47
N ALA A 341 -15.19 -6.87 -5.16
CA ALA A 341 -14.79 -5.49 -4.91
C ALA A 341 -15.69 -4.44 -5.57
N ASP A 342 -15.84 -3.30 -4.90
CA ASP A 342 -16.43 -2.06 -5.44
C ASP A 342 -16.01 -0.83 -4.61
N GLN A 343 -16.76 0.27 -4.68
CA GLN A 343 -16.47 1.50 -3.94
C GLN A 343 -16.56 1.30 -2.41
N ASP A 344 -17.42 0.40 -1.95
CA ASP A 344 -17.67 0.14 -0.53
C ASP A 344 -16.82 -1.03 -0.01
N LEU A 345 -16.43 -1.96 -0.89
CA LEU A 345 -15.55 -3.08 -0.57
C LEU A 345 -14.25 -3.01 -1.36
N LYS A 346 -13.25 -2.32 -0.81
CA LYS A 346 -11.92 -2.26 -1.43
C LYS A 346 -11.11 -3.48 -1.03
N VAL A 347 -10.76 -4.28 -2.03
CA VAL A 347 -10.00 -5.52 -1.85
C VAL A 347 -8.53 -5.26 -2.15
N VAL A 348 -7.67 -5.70 -1.24
CA VAL A 348 -6.21 -5.58 -1.36
C VAL A 348 -5.59 -6.97 -1.46
N VAL A 349 -4.68 -7.11 -2.42
CA VAL A 349 -3.87 -8.31 -2.60
C VAL A 349 -2.43 -7.97 -2.20
N GLU A 350 -1.79 -8.75 -1.34
CA GLU A 350 -0.41 -8.47 -0.95
C GLU A 350 0.58 -8.78 -2.09
N SER A 351 1.61 -7.96 -2.31
CA SER A 351 2.61 -8.18 -3.38
C SER A 351 3.28 -9.56 -3.34
N GLU A 352 3.62 -10.03 -2.14
CA GLU A 352 4.28 -11.33 -1.92
C GLU A 352 3.41 -12.50 -2.37
N ALA A 353 2.10 -12.27 -2.47
CA ALA A 353 1.19 -13.25 -3.02
C ALA A 353 1.54 -13.68 -4.44
N ILE A 354 2.05 -12.76 -5.29
CA ILE A 354 2.38 -13.06 -6.68
C ILE A 354 3.47 -14.12 -6.73
N GLU A 355 4.54 -13.93 -5.96
CA GLU A 355 5.64 -14.89 -5.87
C GLU A 355 5.17 -16.22 -5.29
N ASN A 356 4.25 -16.18 -4.31
CA ASN A 356 3.69 -17.37 -3.72
C ASN A 356 2.76 -18.12 -4.68
N ILE A 357 1.94 -17.45 -5.49
CA ILE A 357 1.12 -18.09 -6.54
C ILE A 357 2.04 -18.77 -7.56
N ILE A 358 3.12 -18.10 -7.96
CA ILE A 358 4.12 -18.66 -8.88
C ILE A 358 4.79 -19.90 -8.26
N ARG A 359 5.21 -19.84 -6.98
CA ARG A 359 5.79 -21.01 -6.27
C ARG A 359 4.77 -22.13 -6.06
N TYR A 360 3.54 -21.79 -5.70
CA TYR A 360 2.45 -22.73 -5.50
C TYR A 360 2.22 -23.56 -6.77
N ARG A 361 2.25 -22.91 -7.93
CA ARG A 361 2.19 -23.58 -9.22
C ARG A 361 3.39 -24.47 -9.48
N ALA A 362 4.60 -24.00 -9.19
CA ALA A 362 5.80 -24.83 -9.36
C ALA A 362 5.72 -26.11 -8.53
N ASN A 363 5.26 -26.03 -7.27
CA ASN A 363 5.12 -27.19 -6.39
C ASN A 363 3.98 -28.14 -6.83
N TYR A 364 2.87 -27.62 -7.34
CA TYR A 364 1.77 -28.43 -7.90
C TYR A 364 2.12 -29.11 -9.23
N PHE A 365 2.99 -28.48 -10.05
CA PHE A 365 3.47 -29.10 -11.28
C PHE A 365 4.41 -30.28 -10.99
N ILE A 366 5.16 -30.20 -9.88
CA ILE A 366 6.06 -31.27 -9.44
C ILE A 366 5.28 -32.44 -8.78
N SER A 367 4.13 -32.18 -8.13
CA SER A 367 3.35 -33.24 -7.46
C SER A 367 2.51 -34.12 -8.40
N GLY A 368 2.41 -33.78 -9.69
CA GLY A 368 1.82 -34.67 -10.72
C GLY A 368 0.29 -34.83 -10.68
N GLU A 369 -0.44 -34.00 -9.92
CA GLU A 369 -1.89 -34.13 -9.76
C GLU A 369 -2.74 -33.46 -10.86
N PHE A 370 -2.12 -32.85 -11.87
CA PHE A 370 -2.80 -32.44 -13.10
C PHE A 370 -2.19 -33.15 -14.30
N GLY A 371 -3.03 -33.83 -15.09
CA GLY A 371 -2.65 -34.33 -16.41
C GLY A 371 -2.00 -33.22 -17.23
N SER A 372 -0.84 -33.51 -17.79
CA SER A 372 0.03 -32.56 -18.50
C SER A 372 -0.77 -31.63 -19.40
N PRO A 373 -0.79 -30.31 -19.15
CA PRO A 373 -1.13 -29.38 -20.21
C PRO A 373 0.06 -29.32 -21.18
N ASP A 374 -0.21 -29.46 -22.47
CA ASP A 374 0.72 -29.12 -23.54
C ASP A 374 1.07 -27.63 -23.42
N ILE A 375 2.11 -27.32 -22.64
CA ILE A 375 2.70 -25.99 -22.55
C ILE A 375 4.18 -26.19 -22.81
N SER A 376 4.62 -25.76 -23.99
CA SER A 376 6.03 -25.54 -24.28
C SER A 376 6.57 -24.46 -23.34
N VAL A 377 7.24 -24.90 -22.28
CA VAL A 377 7.97 -24.03 -21.36
C VAL A 377 9.13 -23.42 -22.15
N ALA A 378 9.03 -22.12 -22.46
CA ALA A 378 10.22 -21.35 -22.81
C ALA A 378 11.07 -21.23 -21.53
N GLU A 379 12.27 -21.79 -21.55
CA GLU A 379 13.25 -21.66 -20.46
C GLU A 379 13.52 -20.17 -20.19
N VAL A 380 12.95 -19.66 -19.09
CA VAL A 380 13.40 -18.38 -18.52
C VAL A 380 14.57 -18.71 -17.60
N SER A 381 15.78 -18.63 -18.14
CA SER A 381 17.00 -18.74 -17.34
C SER A 381 17.18 -17.47 -16.49
N ILE A 382 16.79 -17.53 -15.23
CA ILE A 382 17.16 -16.50 -14.25
C ILE A 382 18.57 -16.83 -13.77
N THR A 383 19.57 -16.13 -14.31
CA THR A 383 20.94 -16.20 -13.79
C THR A 383 21.01 -15.40 -12.48
N PRO A 384 21.49 -15.99 -11.37
CA PRO A 384 21.73 -15.25 -10.15
C PRO A 384 22.82 -14.18 -10.39
N ARG A 385 22.54 -12.92 -10.06
CA ARG A 385 23.59 -11.90 -9.94
C ARG A 385 24.49 -12.31 -8.78
N SER A 386 25.68 -12.83 -9.09
CA SER A 386 26.75 -13.03 -8.13
C SER A 386 27.15 -11.69 -7.52
N SER A 387 27.14 -11.62 -6.20
CA SER A 387 27.79 -10.58 -5.42
C SER A 387 29.28 -10.54 -5.73
N GLY A 388 29.71 -9.51 -6.48
CA GLY A 388 31.11 -9.26 -6.78
C GLY A 388 31.86 -8.78 -5.54
N ILE A 389 32.54 -9.70 -4.86
CA ILE A 389 33.63 -9.40 -3.93
C ILE A 389 34.93 -9.24 -4.74
N LEU A 390 35.68 -8.21 -4.37
CA LEU A 390 37.02 -7.81 -4.80
C LEU A 390 37.92 -8.91 -5.40
N GLY A 391 38.40 -8.68 -6.62
CA GLY A 391 39.47 -9.45 -7.24
C GLY A 391 40.21 -8.62 -8.28
N SER A 392 41.41 -8.17 -7.93
CA SER A 392 42.37 -7.46 -8.77
C SER A 392 42.76 -8.24 -10.03
N TRP A 393 42.53 -7.69 -11.22
CA TRP A 393 43.16 -8.12 -12.46
C TRP A 393 43.45 -6.92 -13.36
N THR A 394 44.72 -6.55 -13.44
CA THR A 394 45.28 -5.69 -14.50
C THR A 394 45.29 -6.45 -15.83
N PRO A 395 44.86 -5.84 -16.95
CA PRO A 395 45.18 -6.39 -18.26
C PRO A 395 46.30 -5.59 -18.96
N ASN A 396 47.27 -6.37 -19.43
CA ASN A 396 48.41 -6.04 -20.29
C ASN A 396 47.96 -5.86 -21.74
N TRP A 397 47.99 -4.63 -22.28
CA TRP A 397 47.76 -4.33 -23.70
C TRP A 397 48.03 -2.85 -23.99
N MET A 398 49.30 -2.47 -23.91
CA MET A 398 49.80 -1.24 -24.55
C MET A 398 51.25 -1.46 -24.98
N ARG A 399 51.44 -2.11 -26.13
CA ARG A 399 52.71 -2.12 -26.89
C ARG A 399 52.41 -2.37 -28.37
N ARG A 400 52.37 -1.29 -29.15
CA ARG A 400 52.93 -1.14 -30.51
C ARG A 400 52.40 0.15 -31.13
N MET A 401 53.20 1.21 -31.09
CA MET A 401 53.39 2.18 -32.16
C MET A 401 54.69 2.97 -31.88
N PHE A 402 55.77 2.51 -32.51
CA PHE A 402 56.91 3.30 -32.99
C PHE A 402 57.55 2.46 -34.11
N ASN A 403 57.05 2.66 -35.32
CA ASN A 403 57.78 3.19 -36.46
C ASN A 403 56.78 4.01 -37.28
#